data_AF-A0AAE3A5K8-F1
#
_entry.id   AF-A0AAE3A5K8-F1
#
_cell.length_a   1.000
_cell.length_b   1.000
_cell.length_c   1.000
_cell.angle_alpha   90.00
_cell.angle_beta   90.00
_cell.angle_gamma   90.00
#
_symmetry.space_group_name_H-M   'P 1'
#
loop_
_entity.id
_entity.type
_entity.pdbx_description
1 polymer ?
#
loop_
_entity_poly.entity_id
_entity_poly.type
_entity_poly.pdbx_seq_one_letter_code
_entity_poly.pdbx_strand_id
1 'polypeptide(L)'
;MSEIQPSLGELEDAQNTAYENFFTARDAVTAAGERVAAADEAVCLAEKKYMNSEISVEEWEATLQELSDAQVAETAANENYEAAAAGAQAAAEAVEAKKQELRDSRVNDTAYVVHCARIECPFGMRESYLALDATHGVLTHQIPQMTVKDMILNTNIINFGGCHSRENPDVQAEIEKTNAIIESKKDWRDDVVGYFTKKWNERVTIIKAGIGLAKKLLGMKKKEKTEEEKLEEMSSDFVGECKAQFPADGEWLEGHEKVFINGEPLLLRRCSIMCSYGGCVTILLSGQPE
;
A
#
# COMPACT_ATOMS: atom_id res chain seq x y z
N MET A 1 -34.87 3.84 8.11
CA MET A 1 -33.66 3.83 8.93
C MET A 1 -32.52 3.96 7.94
N SER A 2 -31.85 5.12 7.87
CA SER A 2 -30.65 5.20 7.02
C SER A 2 -29.64 4.23 7.61
N GLU A 3 -29.16 3.28 6.82
CA GLU A 3 -27.99 2.50 7.19
C GLU A 3 -26.87 3.49 7.53
N ILE A 4 -26.38 3.43 8.77
CA ILE A 4 -25.22 4.21 9.19
C ILE A 4 -24.07 3.67 8.34
N GLN A 5 -23.53 4.50 7.45
CA GLN A 5 -22.37 4.11 6.68
C GLN A 5 -21.18 3.87 7.62
N PRO A 6 -20.35 2.86 7.36
CA PRO A 6 -19.18 2.60 8.19
C PRO A 6 -18.22 3.78 8.17
N SER A 7 -17.63 4.04 9.33
CA SER A 7 -16.55 5.00 9.53
C SER A 7 -15.28 4.57 8.77
N LEU A 8 -14.36 5.49 8.50
CA LEU A 8 -13.10 5.13 7.84
C LEU A 8 -12.29 4.16 8.72
N GLY A 9 -12.30 4.36 10.04
CA GLY A 9 -11.63 3.47 11.00
C GLY A 9 -12.14 2.03 10.94
N GLU A 10 -13.46 1.83 10.91
CA GLU A 10 -14.06 0.48 10.81
C GLU A 10 -13.68 -0.23 9.50
N LEU A 11 -13.58 0.51 8.39
CA LEU A 11 -13.14 -0.05 7.11
C LEU A 11 -11.66 -0.43 7.13
N GLU A 12 -10.81 0.37 7.76
CA GLU A 12 -9.38 0.07 7.93
C GLU A 12 -9.16 -1.16 8.83
N ASP A 13 -9.94 -1.31 9.90
CA ASP A 13 -9.91 -2.51 10.76
C ASP A 13 -10.37 -3.77 9.99
N ALA A 14 -11.41 -3.64 9.16
CA ALA A 14 -11.85 -4.72 8.28
C ALA A 14 -10.78 -5.09 7.24
N GLN A 15 -10.09 -4.09 6.68
CA GLN A 15 -8.97 -4.28 5.76
C GLN A 15 -7.80 -5.01 6.43
N ASN A 16 -7.43 -4.62 7.65
CA ASN A 16 -6.38 -5.28 8.42
C ASN A 16 -6.71 -6.75 8.68
N THR A 17 -7.94 -7.02 9.10
CA THR A 17 -8.45 -8.40 9.30
C THR A 17 -8.40 -9.21 8.00
N ALA A 18 -8.78 -8.61 6.88
CA ALA A 18 -8.72 -9.27 5.57
C ALA A 18 -7.27 -9.58 5.14
N TYR A 19 -6.32 -8.69 5.42
CA TYR A 19 -4.90 -8.95 5.18
C TYR A 19 -4.33 -10.07 6.07
N GLU A 20 -4.70 -10.12 7.34
CA GLU A 20 -4.31 -11.23 8.23
C GLU A 20 -4.81 -12.58 7.71
N ASN A 21 -6.06 -12.63 7.25
CA ASN A 21 -6.63 -13.82 6.62
C ASN A 21 -5.90 -14.20 5.33
N PHE A 22 -5.55 -13.21 4.50
CA PHE A 22 -4.77 -13.43 3.28
C PHE A 22 -3.39 -14.02 3.57
N PHE A 23 -2.65 -13.48 4.55
CA PHE A 23 -1.34 -14.01 4.94
C PHE A 23 -1.46 -15.42 5.51
N THR A 24 -2.45 -15.67 6.36
CA THR A 24 -2.71 -17.01 6.92
C THR A 24 -3.03 -18.02 5.82
N ALA A 25 -3.86 -17.65 4.84
CA ALA A 25 -4.21 -18.52 3.73
C ALA A 25 -2.99 -18.80 2.82
N ARG A 26 -2.12 -17.80 2.60
CA ARG A 26 -0.87 -17.97 1.86
C ARG A 26 0.06 -18.97 2.53
N ASP A 27 0.19 -18.88 3.86
CA ASP A 27 1.03 -19.78 4.63
C ASP A 27 0.44 -21.21 4.61
N ALA A 28 -0.89 -21.34 4.63
CA ALA A 28 -1.57 -22.62 4.46
C ALA A 28 -1.35 -23.26 3.08
N VAL A 29 -1.37 -22.47 1.99
CA VAL A 29 -1.02 -22.95 0.64
C VAL A 29 0.42 -23.45 0.61
N THR A 30 1.35 -22.71 1.23
CA THR A 30 2.76 -23.10 1.29
C THR A 30 2.91 -24.45 2.01
N ALA A 31 2.28 -24.60 3.19
CA ALA A 31 2.31 -25.85 3.95
C ALA A 31 1.65 -27.01 3.21
N ALA A 32 0.55 -26.77 2.48
CA ALA A 32 -0.10 -27.81 1.68
C ALA A 32 0.77 -28.26 0.50
N GLY A 33 1.44 -27.33 -0.19
CA GLY A 33 2.39 -27.65 -1.25
C GLY A 33 3.59 -28.45 -0.74
N GLU A 34 4.13 -28.12 0.44
CA GLU A 34 5.18 -28.92 1.09
C GLU A 34 4.69 -30.34 1.43
N ARG A 35 3.44 -30.49 1.88
CA ARG A 35 2.83 -31.80 2.13
C ARG A 35 2.69 -32.62 0.86
N VAL A 36 2.27 -32.00 -0.25
CA VAL A 36 2.17 -32.67 -1.55
C VAL A 36 3.55 -33.13 -2.03
N ALA A 37 4.57 -32.27 -1.93
CA ALA A 37 5.94 -32.63 -2.30
C ALA A 37 6.49 -33.81 -1.45
N ALA A 38 6.23 -33.78 -0.13
CA ALA A 38 6.63 -34.88 0.76
C ALA A 38 5.88 -36.19 0.45
N ALA A 39 4.59 -36.11 0.15
CA ALA A 39 3.79 -37.28 -0.24
C ALA A 39 4.24 -37.86 -1.58
N ASP A 40 4.60 -37.02 -2.56
CA ASP A 40 5.14 -37.45 -3.85
C ASP A 40 6.49 -38.18 -3.71
N GLU A 41 7.40 -37.63 -2.88
CA GLU A 41 8.66 -38.30 -2.55
C GLU A 41 8.42 -39.66 -1.85
N ALA A 42 7.45 -39.72 -0.93
CA ALA A 42 7.07 -40.95 -0.24
C ALA A 42 6.53 -42.01 -1.21
N VAL A 43 5.69 -41.62 -2.18
CA VAL A 43 5.20 -42.49 -3.26
C VAL A 43 6.35 -43.00 -4.11
N CYS A 44 7.29 -42.13 -4.53
CA CYS A 44 8.44 -42.53 -5.33
C CYS A 44 9.34 -43.54 -4.59
N LEU A 45 9.52 -43.36 -3.28
CA LEU A 45 10.28 -44.30 -2.45
C LEU A 45 9.52 -45.62 -2.27
N ALA A 46 8.22 -45.57 -2.04
CA ALA A 46 7.37 -46.75 -1.90
C ALA A 46 7.33 -47.57 -3.21
N GLU A 47 7.23 -46.92 -4.36
CA GLU A 47 7.28 -47.58 -5.67
C GLU A 47 8.57 -48.38 -5.86
N LYS A 48 9.73 -47.80 -5.50
CA LYS A 48 11.02 -48.51 -5.55
C LYS A 48 11.04 -49.74 -4.64
N LYS A 49 10.54 -49.61 -3.41
CA LYS A 49 10.46 -50.72 -2.45
C LYS A 49 9.51 -51.81 -2.94
N TYR A 50 8.37 -51.43 -3.51
CA TYR A 50 7.39 -52.36 -4.06
C TYR A 50 7.99 -53.15 -5.24
N MET A 51 8.70 -52.46 -6.15
CA MET A 51 9.41 -53.10 -7.27
C MET A 51 10.52 -54.06 -6.80
N ASN A 52 11.13 -53.80 -5.65
CA ASN A 52 12.10 -54.70 -5.00
C ASN A 52 11.43 -55.82 -4.16
N SER A 53 10.09 -55.90 -4.12
CA SER A 53 9.33 -56.82 -3.26
C SER A 53 9.59 -56.63 -1.75
N GLU A 54 9.98 -55.43 -1.32
CA GLU A 54 10.26 -55.08 0.08
C GLU A 54 9.00 -54.67 0.86
N ILE A 55 7.95 -54.21 0.17
CA ILE A 55 6.66 -53.80 0.74
C ILE A 55 5.50 -54.45 -0.03
N SER A 56 4.32 -54.51 0.58
CA SER A 56 3.13 -55.05 -0.07
C SER A 56 2.48 -54.04 -1.04
N VAL A 57 1.55 -54.51 -1.88
CA VAL A 57 0.79 -53.64 -2.79
C VAL A 57 -0.10 -52.68 -2.01
N GLU A 58 -0.68 -53.14 -0.90
CA GLU A 58 -1.54 -52.33 -0.03
C GLU A 58 -0.74 -51.20 0.64
N GLU A 59 0.50 -51.45 1.03
CA GLU A 59 1.40 -50.43 1.60
C GLU A 59 1.76 -49.35 0.57
N TRP A 60 1.95 -49.72 -0.70
CA TRP A 60 2.17 -48.76 -1.78
C TRP A 60 0.90 -47.98 -2.13
N GLU A 61 -0.24 -48.64 -2.24
CA GLU A 61 -1.54 -48.00 -2.49
C GLU A 61 -1.90 -46.99 -1.38
N ALA A 62 -1.56 -47.28 -0.13
CA ALA A 62 -1.72 -46.32 0.97
C ALA A 62 -0.94 -45.02 0.76
N THR A 63 0.28 -45.08 0.19
CA THR A 63 1.05 -43.87 -0.13
C THR A 63 0.43 -43.05 -1.27
N LEU A 64 -0.18 -43.72 -2.26
CA LEU A 64 -0.93 -43.05 -3.33
C LEU A 64 -2.18 -42.36 -2.78
N GLN A 65 -2.87 -42.97 -1.83
CA GLN A 65 -4.02 -42.37 -1.17
C GLN A 65 -3.60 -41.11 -0.38
N GLU A 66 -2.49 -41.16 0.37
CA GLU A 66 -1.97 -39.97 1.08
C GLU A 66 -1.57 -38.84 0.13
N LEU A 67 -1.01 -39.16 -1.04
CA LEU A 67 -0.73 -38.15 -2.08
C LEU A 67 -2.03 -37.53 -2.62
N SER A 68 -3.05 -38.35 -2.88
CA SER A 68 -4.37 -37.86 -3.29
C SER A 68 -4.99 -36.94 -2.23
N ASP A 69 -4.94 -37.33 -0.96
CA ASP A 69 -5.49 -36.53 0.14
C ASP A 69 -4.71 -35.22 0.33
N ALA A 70 -3.39 -35.25 0.14
CA ALA A 70 -2.55 -34.05 0.14
C ALA A 70 -2.92 -33.10 -1.01
N GLN A 71 -3.16 -33.61 -2.22
CA GLN A 71 -3.57 -32.82 -3.39
C GLN A 71 -4.97 -32.20 -3.20
N VAL A 72 -5.90 -32.91 -2.58
CA VAL A 72 -7.22 -32.37 -2.22
C VAL A 72 -7.07 -31.24 -1.19
N ALA A 73 -6.23 -31.43 -0.17
CA ALA A 73 -5.96 -30.40 0.82
C ALA A 73 -5.28 -29.16 0.21
N GLU A 74 -4.35 -29.34 -0.74
CA GLU A 74 -3.74 -28.24 -1.50
C GLU A 74 -4.76 -27.48 -2.33
N THR A 75 -5.67 -28.18 -3.00
CA THR A 75 -6.75 -27.55 -3.77
C THR A 75 -7.64 -26.69 -2.87
N ALA A 76 -8.07 -27.24 -1.73
CA ALA A 76 -8.86 -26.49 -0.75
C ALA A 76 -8.11 -25.29 -0.16
N ALA A 77 -6.80 -25.43 0.10
CA ALA A 77 -5.96 -24.32 0.56
C ALA A 77 -5.86 -23.20 -0.50
N ASN A 78 -5.71 -23.56 -1.77
CA ASN A 78 -5.67 -22.61 -2.89
C ASN A 78 -7.00 -21.88 -3.07
N GLU A 79 -8.14 -22.58 -3.00
CA GLU A 79 -9.47 -21.96 -3.06
C GLU A 79 -9.68 -20.95 -1.91
N ASN A 80 -9.27 -21.32 -0.69
CA ASN A 80 -9.33 -20.41 0.45
C ASN A 80 -8.40 -19.21 0.29
N TYR A 81 -7.20 -19.39 -0.27
CA TYR A 81 -6.28 -18.31 -0.58
C TYR A 81 -6.84 -17.35 -1.62
N GLU A 82 -7.46 -17.84 -2.70
CA GLU A 82 -8.11 -17.00 -3.70
C GLU A 82 -9.27 -16.19 -3.09
N ALA A 83 -10.10 -16.83 -2.25
CA ALA A 83 -11.17 -16.14 -1.54
C ALA A 83 -10.62 -15.06 -0.58
N ALA A 84 -9.56 -15.37 0.17
CA ALA A 84 -8.92 -14.41 1.07
C ALA A 84 -8.26 -13.25 0.31
N ALA A 85 -7.65 -13.50 -0.84
CA ALA A 85 -7.08 -12.48 -1.71
C ALA A 85 -8.17 -11.55 -2.27
N ALA A 86 -9.29 -12.10 -2.73
CA ALA A 86 -10.44 -11.31 -3.17
C ALA A 86 -11.03 -10.47 -2.02
N GLY A 87 -11.13 -11.05 -0.81
CA GLY A 87 -11.58 -10.34 0.38
C GLY A 87 -10.65 -9.17 0.76
N ALA A 88 -9.33 -9.38 0.74
CA ALA A 88 -8.34 -8.35 1.00
C ALA A 88 -8.40 -7.22 -0.04
N GLN A 89 -8.55 -7.56 -1.32
CA GLN A 89 -8.71 -6.57 -2.39
C GLN A 89 -10.00 -5.74 -2.20
N ALA A 90 -11.13 -6.40 -1.96
CA ALA A 90 -12.41 -5.71 -1.75
C ALA A 90 -12.38 -4.78 -0.53
N ALA A 91 -11.73 -5.20 0.57
CA ALA A 91 -11.58 -4.36 1.75
C ALA A 91 -10.68 -3.15 1.48
N ALA A 92 -9.61 -3.32 0.69
CA ALA A 92 -8.76 -2.21 0.27
C ALA A 92 -9.48 -1.20 -0.64
N GLU A 93 -10.26 -1.69 -1.59
CA GLU A 93 -11.09 -0.86 -2.46
C GLU A 93 -12.16 -0.10 -1.66
N ALA A 94 -12.74 -0.71 -0.62
CA ALA A 94 -13.69 -0.05 0.26
C ALA A 94 -13.07 1.11 1.06
N VAL A 95 -11.86 0.90 1.61
CA VAL A 95 -11.11 1.96 2.30
C VAL A 95 -10.81 3.12 1.34
N GLU A 96 -10.30 2.83 0.15
CA GLU A 96 -9.97 3.90 -0.82
C GLU A 96 -11.21 4.62 -1.32
N ALA A 97 -12.33 3.91 -1.55
CA ALA A 97 -13.59 4.53 -1.90
C ALA A 97 -14.08 5.50 -0.82
N LYS A 98 -13.95 5.13 0.47
CA LYS A 98 -14.32 6.03 1.58
C LYS A 98 -13.38 7.23 1.67
N LYS A 99 -12.07 7.04 1.47
CA LYS A 99 -11.11 8.16 1.40
C LYS A 99 -11.45 9.11 0.25
N GLN A 100 -11.82 8.59 -0.92
CA GLN A 100 -12.23 9.42 -2.05
C GLN A 100 -13.50 10.22 -1.73
N GLU A 101 -14.51 9.60 -1.12
CA GLU A 101 -15.72 10.29 -0.64
C GLU A 101 -15.38 11.42 0.35
N LEU A 102 -14.45 11.18 1.27
CA LEU A 102 -13.94 12.19 2.20
C LEU A 102 -13.20 13.31 1.47
N ARG A 103 -12.39 13.03 0.45
CA ARG A 103 -11.72 14.05 -0.37
C ARG A 103 -12.73 14.90 -1.14
N ASP A 104 -13.76 14.29 -1.72
CA ASP A 104 -14.77 14.95 -2.54
C ASP A 104 -15.69 15.87 -1.72
N SER A 105 -16.04 15.43 -0.50
CA SER A 105 -16.86 16.22 0.43
C SER A 105 -16.09 17.32 1.15
N ARG A 106 -14.76 17.33 1.07
CA ARG A 106 -13.86 18.19 1.84
C ARG A 106 -14.20 19.68 1.75
N VAL A 107 -14.47 20.19 0.55
CA VAL A 107 -14.69 21.63 0.31
C VAL A 107 -15.92 22.16 1.06
N ASN A 108 -16.95 21.33 1.20
CA ASN A 108 -18.20 21.71 1.86
C ASN A 108 -18.18 21.42 3.37
N ASP A 109 -17.10 20.81 3.88
CA ASP A 109 -17.00 20.44 5.28
C ASP A 109 -16.66 21.65 6.16
N THR A 110 -17.33 21.72 7.32
CA THR A 110 -17.22 22.81 8.29
C THR A 110 -16.82 22.31 9.67
N ALA A 111 -16.43 21.04 9.80
CA ALA A 111 -15.95 20.47 11.04
C ALA A 111 -14.67 21.17 11.50
N TYR A 112 -14.66 21.60 12.76
CA TYR A 112 -13.48 22.14 13.44
C TYR A 112 -12.41 21.07 13.54
N VAL A 113 -11.19 21.42 13.18
CA VAL A 113 -10.07 20.48 13.26
C VAL A 113 -9.52 20.50 14.68
N VAL A 114 -9.31 19.31 15.23
CA VAL A 114 -8.81 19.10 16.58
C VAL A 114 -7.52 18.27 16.55
N HIS A 115 -6.86 18.17 17.70
CA HIS A 115 -5.70 17.29 17.89
C HIS A 115 -5.95 15.86 17.36
N CYS A 116 -4.94 15.24 16.75
CA CYS A 116 -5.00 13.94 16.07
C CYS A 116 -5.85 13.89 14.78
N ALA A 117 -6.15 15.04 14.17
CA ALA A 117 -6.69 15.08 12.82
C ALA A 117 -5.76 14.39 11.80
N ARG A 118 -6.34 13.66 10.84
CA ARG A 118 -5.57 12.97 9.80
C ARG A 118 -5.36 13.90 8.61
N ILE A 119 -4.12 13.96 8.14
CA ILE A 119 -3.68 14.77 7.02
C ILE A 119 -3.00 13.91 5.96
N GLU A 120 -3.02 14.41 4.74
CA GLU A 120 -2.48 13.72 3.58
C GLU A 120 -1.68 14.69 2.72
N CYS A 121 -0.64 14.17 2.10
CA CYS A 121 0.16 14.87 1.11
C CYS A 121 0.23 13.98 -0.14
N PRO A 122 -0.01 14.52 -1.35
CA PRO A 122 0.02 13.72 -2.59
C PRO A 122 1.42 13.14 -2.89
N PHE A 123 2.48 13.71 -2.32
CA PHE A 123 3.84 13.20 -2.45
C PHE A 123 4.31 12.44 -1.20
N GLY A 124 3.48 12.33 -0.16
CA GLY A 124 3.82 11.61 1.07
C GLY A 124 3.65 10.10 0.88
N MET A 125 4.53 9.30 1.50
CA MET A 125 4.43 7.84 1.46
C MET A 125 3.24 7.31 2.27
N ARG A 126 2.88 8.03 3.34
CA ARG A 126 1.76 7.68 4.22
C ARG A 126 0.96 8.92 4.55
N GLU A 127 -0.25 8.71 5.05
CA GLU A 127 -0.98 9.71 5.81
C GLU A 127 -0.22 10.05 7.10
N SER A 128 -0.53 11.22 7.64
CA SER A 128 0.06 11.72 8.87
C SER A 128 -1.01 12.36 9.75
N TYR A 129 -0.57 12.93 10.86
CA TYR A 129 -1.45 13.51 11.86
C TYR A 129 -1.08 14.94 12.17
N LEU A 130 -2.08 15.72 12.55
CA LEU A 130 -1.87 16.98 13.25
C LEU A 130 -1.75 16.72 14.75
N ALA A 131 -0.70 17.27 15.32
CA ALA A 131 -0.44 17.25 16.74
C ALA A 131 -0.53 18.67 17.31
N LEU A 132 -0.87 18.73 18.58
CA LEU A 132 -0.94 19.97 19.34
C LEU A 132 -0.45 19.62 20.74
N ASP A 133 0.65 20.24 21.15
CA ASP A 133 1.26 19.98 22.46
C ASP A 133 0.53 20.77 23.55
N ALA A 134 0.54 22.10 23.46
CA ALA A 134 -0.21 22.99 24.34
C ALA A 134 -1.55 23.39 23.70
N THR A 135 -2.65 23.25 24.47
CA THR A 135 -3.97 23.71 24.04
C THR A 135 -4.02 25.23 23.92
N HIS A 136 -4.73 25.72 22.91
CA HIS A 136 -5.08 27.13 22.77
C HIS A 136 -6.20 27.59 23.72
N GLY A 137 -6.71 26.69 24.57
CA GLY A 137 -7.72 26.95 25.60
C GLY A 137 -9.15 26.58 25.23
N VAL A 138 -9.40 26.16 23.97
CA VAL A 138 -10.72 25.75 23.49
C VAL A 138 -10.69 24.28 23.08
N LEU A 139 -11.72 23.54 23.51
CA LEU A 139 -11.88 22.11 23.24
C LEU A 139 -13.20 21.86 22.49
N THR A 140 -13.18 21.02 21.46
CA THR A 140 -14.38 20.39 20.88
C THR A 140 -14.41 18.94 21.32
N HIS A 141 -15.51 18.46 21.90
CA HIS A 141 -15.60 17.08 22.41
C HIS A 141 -14.45 16.69 23.37
N GLN A 142 -13.98 17.63 24.19
CA GLN A 142 -12.82 17.47 25.08
C GLN A 142 -11.45 17.32 24.36
N ILE A 143 -11.41 17.57 23.06
CA ILE A 143 -10.19 17.52 22.24
C ILE A 143 -9.77 18.96 21.86
N PRO A 144 -8.50 19.36 22.04
CA PRO A 144 -8.04 20.70 21.70
C PRO A 144 -8.26 21.07 20.24
N GLN A 145 -8.85 22.25 20.01
CA GLN A 145 -9.01 22.83 18.66
C GLN A 145 -7.68 23.38 18.14
N MET A 146 -7.49 23.30 16.82
CA MET A 146 -6.30 23.81 16.12
C MET A 146 -6.60 25.11 15.36
N THR A 147 -5.59 25.93 15.15
CA THR A 147 -5.67 27.19 14.39
C THR A 147 -4.88 27.09 13.08
N VAL A 148 -5.05 28.09 12.21
CA VAL A 148 -4.29 28.18 10.96
C VAL A 148 -2.79 28.39 11.15
N LYS A 149 -2.32 28.72 12.35
CA LYS A 149 -0.89 28.88 12.67
C LYS A 149 -0.23 27.58 13.14
N ASP A 150 -0.99 26.52 13.38
CA ASP A 150 -0.48 25.20 13.76
C ASP A 150 0.13 24.46 12.56
N MET A 151 1.30 24.90 12.10
CA MET A 151 1.94 24.41 10.87
C MET A 151 3.42 24.05 11.02
N ILE A 152 3.97 24.07 12.23
CA ILE A 152 5.38 23.76 12.45
C ILE A 152 5.61 22.26 12.17
N LEU A 153 6.51 21.93 11.24
CA LEU A 153 6.87 20.54 10.93
C LEU A 153 7.46 19.85 12.17
N ASN A 154 7.11 18.58 12.37
CA ASN A 154 7.51 17.73 13.50
C ASN A 154 7.07 18.26 14.88
N THR A 155 6.18 19.25 14.91
CA THR A 155 5.52 19.73 16.14
C THR A 155 4.01 19.71 15.94
N ASN A 156 3.50 20.47 14.97
CA ASN A 156 2.09 20.47 14.60
C ASN A 156 1.80 19.52 13.44
N ILE A 157 2.60 19.58 12.38
CA ILE A 157 2.46 18.71 11.22
C ILE A 157 3.47 17.58 11.39
N ILE A 158 3.00 16.37 11.69
CA ILE A 158 3.90 15.21 11.73
C ILE A 158 4.31 14.87 10.29
N ASN A 159 5.57 14.50 10.06
CA ASN A 159 6.04 14.20 8.71
C ASN A 159 5.36 12.96 8.10
N PHE A 160 5.33 12.91 6.77
CA PHE A 160 4.68 11.85 5.98
C PHE A 160 5.59 10.62 5.77
N GLY A 161 6.64 10.47 6.58
CA GLY A 161 7.66 9.43 6.43
C GLY A 161 8.56 9.67 5.21
N GLY A 162 8.19 9.12 4.06
CA GLY A 162 8.88 9.31 2.79
C GLY A 162 8.24 10.38 1.91
N CYS A 163 8.98 10.87 0.92
CA CYS A 163 8.53 11.83 -0.07
C CYS A 163 8.92 11.41 -1.50
N HIS A 164 8.00 11.63 -2.45
CA HIS A 164 8.20 11.38 -3.88
C HIS A 164 8.40 12.67 -4.70
N SER A 165 8.36 13.84 -4.07
CA SER A 165 8.53 15.10 -4.80
C SER A 165 9.96 15.25 -5.31
N ARG A 166 10.11 15.53 -6.61
CA ARG A 166 11.41 15.84 -7.23
C ARG A 166 12.01 17.15 -6.75
N GLU A 167 11.22 18.00 -6.10
CA GLU A 167 11.69 19.25 -5.50
C GLU A 167 12.29 19.02 -4.10
N ASN A 168 12.07 17.83 -3.51
CA ASN A 168 12.65 17.48 -2.22
C ASN A 168 14.15 17.17 -2.40
N PRO A 169 15.05 17.81 -1.64
CA PRO A 169 16.50 17.61 -1.75
C PRO A 169 16.94 16.15 -1.51
N ASP A 170 16.26 15.41 -0.65
CA ASP A 170 16.61 14.01 -0.38
C ASP A 170 16.23 13.10 -1.54
N VAL A 171 15.11 13.39 -2.22
CA VAL A 171 14.73 12.68 -3.46
C VAL A 171 15.74 12.97 -4.56
N GLN A 172 16.15 14.23 -4.71
CA GLN A 172 17.18 14.62 -5.67
C GLN A 172 18.50 13.91 -5.40
N ALA A 173 18.91 13.82 -4.13
CA ALA A 173 20.12 13.10 -3.74
C ALA A 173 20.05 11.60 -4.09
N GLU A 174 18.91 10.93 -3.92
CA GLU A 174 18.74 9.53 -4.32
C GLU A 174 18.75 9.33 -5.84
N ILE A 175 18.15 10.26 -6.59
CA ILE A 175 18.21 10.29 -8.06
C ILE A 175 19.66 10.47 -8.52
N GLU A 176 20.40 11.41 -7.94
CA GLU A 176 21.79 11.69 -8.27
C GLU A 176 22.70 10.50 -7.96
N LYS A 177 22.56 9.86 -6.78
CA LYS A 177 23.29 8.63 -6.43
C LYS A 177 23.04 7.53 -7.45
N THR A 178 21.78 7.35 -7.86
CA THR A 178 21.41 6.32 -8.84
C THR A 178 21.97 6.62 -10.22
N ASN A 179 21.91 7.87 -10.66
CA ASN A 179 22.52 8.32 -11.89
C ASN A 179 24.04 8.12 -11.88
N ALA A 180 24.72 8.42 -10.78
CA ALA A 180 26.16 8.18 -10.61
C ALA A 180 26.52 6.69 -10.65
N ILE A 181 25.70 5.81 -10.06
CA ILE A 181 25.85 4.36 -10.19
C ILE A 181 25.67 3.92 -11.65
N ILE A 182 24.67 4.45 -12.34
CA ILE A 182 24.40 4.16 -13.74
C ILE A 182 25.54 4.65 -14.65
N GLU A 183 26.14 5.80 -14.34
CA GLU A 183 27.25 6.39 -15.11
C GLU A 183 28.59 5.73 -14.82
N SER A 184 28.91 5.42 -13.57
CA SER A 184 30.12 4.66 -13.20
C SER A 184 30.10 3.26 -13.80
N LYS A 185 28.90 2.73 -14.05
CA LYS A 185 28.71 1.51 -14.79
C LYS A 185 28.32 1.89 -16.24
N LYS A 186 29.21 2.52 -17.02
CA LYS A 186 28.94 2.78 -18.46
C LYS A 186 29.39 1.62 -19.36
N ASP A 187 30.39 0.84 -18.93
CA ASP A 187 30.96 -0.26 -19.72
C ASP A 187 30.21 -1.61 -19.58
N TRP A 188 29.41 -1.80 -18.53
CA TRP A 188 28.52 -2.96 -18.31
C TRP A 188 27.11 -2.81 -18.93
N ARG A 189 26.77 -1.66 -19.53
CA ARG A 189 25.37 -1.20 -19.74
C ARG A 189 24.65 -2.10 -20.74
N ASP A 190 25.37 -2.61 -21.74
CA ASP A 190 24.86 -3.62 -22.68
C ASP A 190 24.55 -4.96 -21.98
N ASP A 191 25.32 -5.31 -20.96
CA ASP A 191 25.20 -6.59 -20.25
C ASP A 191 24.10 -6.56 -19.18
N VAL A 192 23.80 -5.40 -18.59
CA VAL A 192 22.73 -5.26 -17.59
C VAL A 192 21.40 -4.81 -18.13
N VAL A 193 21.36 -4.03 -19.22
CA VAL A 193 20.16 -4.01 -20.05
C VAL A 193 19.89 -5.43 -20.54
N GLY A 194 20.91 -6.20 -20.96
CA GLY A 194 20.81 -7.63 -21.24
C GLY A 194 20.26 -8.47 -20.08
N TYR A 195 20.80 -8.30 -18.86
CA TYR A 195 20.41 -9.04 -17.66
C TYR A 195 18.99 -8.71 -17.19
N PHE A 196 18.57 -7.45 -17.20
CA PHE A 196 17.20 -7.06 -16.87
C PHE A 196 16.22 -7.48 -17.98
N THR A 197 16.61 -7.40 -19.26
CA THR A 197 15.76 -7.88 -20.37
C THR A 197 15.61 -9.41 -20.34
N LYS A 198 16.65 -10.14 -19.93
CA LYS A 198 16.67 -11.61 -19.86
C LYS A 198 15.95 -12.13 -18.61
N LYS A 199 16.17 -11.53 -17.43
CA LYS A 199 15.48 -11.86 -16.17
C LYS A 199 14.00 -11.45 -16.20
N TRP A 200 13.66 -10.36 -16.88
CA TRP A 200 12.27 -9.99 -17.15
C TRP A 200 11.61 -10.96 -18.14
N ASN A 201 12.31 -11.43 -19.19
CA ASN A 201 11.80 -12.46 -20.09
C ASN A 201 11.62 -13.84 -19.42
N GLU A 202 12.52 -14.26 -18.51
CA GLU A 202 12.41 -15.51 -17.75
C GLU A 202 11.30 -15.48 -16.67
N ARG A 203 11.15 -14.37 -15.94
CA ARG A 203 10.00 -14.17 -15.03
C ARG A 203 8.68 -14.08 -15.79
N VAL A 204 8.71 -13.51 -17.00
CA VAL A 204 7.54 -13.42 -17.87
C VAL A 204 7.17 -14.79 -18.48
N THR A 205 8.09 -15.75 -18.66
CA THR A 205 7.74 -17.11 -19.14
C THR A 205 6.95 -17.95 -18.14
N ILE A 206 7.21 -17.83 -16.84
CA ILE A 206 6.47 -18.56 -15.79
C ILE A 206 5.06 -17.97 -15.61
N ILE A 207 4.92 -16.64 -15.72
CA ILE A 207 3.62 -15.93 -15.67
C ILE A 207 2.84 -16.06 -16.99
N LYS A 208 3.50 -16.26 -18.14
CA LYS A 208 2.88 -16.40 -19.47
C LYS A 208 2.10 -17.70 -19.66
N ALA A 209 2.40 -18.77 -18.92
CA ALA A 209 1.67 -20.04 -19.06
C ALA A 209 0.22 -19.93 -18.56
N GLY A 210 -0.02 -19.24 -17.43
CA GLY A 210 -1.36 -19.03 -16.88
C GLY A 210 -2.13 -17.86 -17.51
N ILE A 211 -1.48 -16.72 -17.74
CA ILE A 211 -2.15 -15.51 -18.27
C ILE A 211 -2.38 -15.60 -19.80
N GLY A 212 -1.63 -16.45 -20.51
CA GLY A 212 -1.71 -16.61 -21.96
C GLY A 212 -3.08 -17.06 -22.46
N LEU A 213 -3.81 -17.86 -21.68
CA LEU A 213 -5.16 -18.30 -22.02
C LEU A 213 -6.18 -17.14 -21.87
N ALA A 214 -6.11 -16.40 -20.77
CA ALA A 214 -7.03 -15.30 -20.46
C ALA A 214 -6.84 -14.07 -21.38
N LYS A 215 -5.59 -13.72 -21.73
CA LYS A 215 -5.31 -12.58 -22.63
C LYS A 215 -5.68 -12.83 -24.09
N LYS A 216 -5.60 -14.09 -24.55
CA LYS A 216 -6.00 -14.50 -25.91
C LYS A 216 -7.53 -14.50 -26.08
N LEU A 217 -8.27 -14.77 -25.00
CA LEU A 217 -9.74 -14.67 -24.96
C LEU A 217 -10.24 -13.22 -24.94
N LEU A 218 -9.47 -12.26 -24.40
CA LEU A 218 -9.92 -10.88 -24.18
C LEU A 218 -9.38 -9.83 -25.18
N GLY A 219 -8.60 -10.22 -26.19
CA GLY A 219 -8.23 -9.31 -27.30
C GLY A 219 -7.44 -8.06 -26.91
N MET A 220 -6.79 -8.03 -25.74
CA MET A 220 -6.07 -6.84 -25.26
C MET A 220 -4.68 -6.75 -25.88
N LYS A 221 -4.50 -5.83 -26.84
CA LYS A 221 -3.17 -5.49 -27.39
C LYS A 221 -2.32 -4.79 -26.32
N LYS A 222 -1.11 -5.30 -26.07
CA LYS A 222 -0.12 -4.66 -25.19
C LYS A 222 0.37 -3.39 -25.90
N LYS A 223 0.05 -2.20 -25.34
CA LYS A 223 0.60 -0.93 -25.82
C LYS A 223 2.08 -0.88 -25.42
N GLU A 224 2.99 -0.73 -26.38
CA GLU A 224 4.39 -0.45 -26.09
C GLU A 224 4.48 0.95 -25.49
N LYS A 225 4.97 1.02 -24.24
CA LYS A 225 5.17 2.29 -23.54
C LYS A 225 6.38 3.04 -24.11
N THR A 226 6.28 4.36 -24.24
CA THR A 226 7.38 5.21 -24.72
C THR A 226 8.54 5.24 -23.72
N GLU A 227 9.71 5.71 -24.17
CA GLU A 227 10.92 5.82 -23.34
C GLU A 227 10.72 6.82 -22.18
N GLU A 228 9.95 7.89 -22.42
CA GLU A 228 9.51 8.86 -21.40
C GLU A 228 8.61 8.21 -20.33
N GLU A 229 7.62 7.40 -20.73
CA GLU A 229 6.75 6.67 -19.80
C GLU A 229 7.53 5.67 -18.93
N LYS A 230 8.59 5.04 -19.48
CA LYS A 230 9.49 4.16 -18.71
C LYS A 230 10.37 4.94 -17.75
N LEU A 231 10.82 6.13 -18.14
CA LEU A 231 11.63 7.00 -17.27
C LEU A 231 10.80 7.56 -16.11
N GLU A 232 9.53 7.91 -16.37
CA GLU A 232 8.58 8.31 -15.34
C GLU A 232 8.25 7.17 -14.37
N GLU A 233 8.03 5.95 -14.87
CA GLU A 233 7.80 4.73 -14.07
C GLU A 233 9.04 4.35 -13.22
N MET A 234 10.26 4.55 -13.72
CA MET A 234 11.48 4.42 -12.90
C MET A 234 11.65 5.57 -11.90
N SER A 235 11.07 6.74 -12.17
CA SER A 235 11.22 7.91 -11.30
C SER A 235 10.29 7.89 -10.09
N SER A 236 9.14 7.21 -10.18
CA SER A 236 8.22 7.04 -9.04
C SER A 236 8.80 6.16 -7.93
N ASP A 237 9.83 5.38 -8.24
CA ASP A 237 10.52 4.50 -7.29
C ASP A 237 11.48 5.26 -6.36
N PHE A 238 11.86 6.51 -6.70
CA PHE A 238 12.74 7.29 -5.83
C PHE A 238 11.97 7.88 -4.66
N VAL A 239 12.38 7.49 -3.46
CA VAL A 239 11.83 7.97 -2.20
C VAL A 239 12.96 8.57 -1.36
N GLY A 240 12.79 9.83 -0.98
CA GLY A 240 13.63 10.51 0.00
C GLY A 240 12.91 10.66 1.35
N GLU A 241 13.61 11.12 2.39
CA GLU A 241 12.97 11.46 3.66
C GLU A 241 12.01 12.65 3.47
N CYS A 242 10.86 12.61 4.15
CA CYS A 242 9.93 13.74 4.15
C CYS A 242 10.44 14.87 5.05
N LYS A 243 11.10 15.86 4.44
CA LYS A 243 11.55 17.11 5.07
C LYS A 243 10.63 18.28 4.73
N ALA A 244 9.32 18.05 4.73
CA ALA A 244 8.33 19.03 4.27
C ALA A 244 8.59 20.43 4.86
N GLN A 245 8.74 21.41 3.99
CA GLN A 245 9.09 22.76 4.38
C GLN A 245 7.89 23.67 4.11
N PHE A 246 7.61 24.56 5.06
CA PHE A 246 6.55 25.56 4.94
C PHE A 246 7.16 26.96 5.09
N PRO A 247 6.64 27.98 4.40
CA PRO A 247 7.10 29.36 4.57
C PRO A 247 7.00 29.81 6.04
N ALA A 248 7.94 30.63 6.51
CA ALA A 248 7.96 31.08 7.90
C ALA A 248 6.74 31.94 8.29
N ASP A 249 6.19 32.66 7.31
CA ASP A 249 4.96 33.45 7.38
C ASP A 249 3.76 32.69 6.80
N GLY A 250 3.93 31.40 6.49
CA GLY A 250 2.85 30.55 6.02
C GLY A 250 1.72 30.44 7.04
N GLU A 251 0.57 29.99 6.56
CA GLU A 251 -0.54 29.54 7.37
C GLU A 251 -1.39 28.57 6.57
N TRP A 252 -2.21 27.80 7.27
CA TRP A 252 -3.26 27.04 6.61
C TRP A 252 -4.25 27.99 5.92
N LEU A 253 -4.52 27.69 4.67
CA LEU A 253 -5.45 28.45 3.84
C LEU A 253 -6.90 28.10 4.19
N GLU A 254 -7.80 29.04 3.91
CA GLU A 254 -9.26 28.84 4.04
C GLU A 254 -9.77 28.54 5.45
N GLY A 255 -9.09 29.08 6.48
CA GLY A 255 -9.53 29.04 7.87
C GLY A 255 -10.92 29.65 8.10
N HIS A 256 -11.46 29.46 9.30
CA HIS A 256 -12.80 29.93 9.62
C HIS A 256 -12.89 31.46 9.62
N GLU A 257 -13.80 32.03 8.82
CA GLU A 257 -13.90 33.49 8.61
C GLU A 257 -14.36 34.29 9.83
N LYS A 258 -15.13 33.67 10.73
CA LYS A 258 -15.83 34.36 11.84
C LYS A 258 -15.46 33.91 13.24
N VAL A 259 -14.67 32.84 13.38
CA VAL A 259 -14.40 32.21 14.67
C VAL A 259 -12.90 32.10 14.80
N PHE A 260 -12.40 32.64 15.90
CA PHE A 260 -10.98 32.85 16.14
C PHE A 260 -10.63 32.37 17.55
N ILE A 261 -9.44 31.80 17.72
CA ILE A 261 -8.83 31.59 19.03
C ILE A 261 -7.61 32.49 19.10
N ASN A 262 -7.52 33.32 20.16
CA ASN A 262 -6.39 34.24 20.36
C ASN A 262 -6.10 35.18 19.16
N GLY A 263 -7.12 35.49 18.34
CA GLY A 263 -7.00 36.31 17.14
C GLY A 263 -6.65 35.53 15.86
N GLU A 264 -6.45 34.21 15.95
CA GLU A 264 -6.13 33.34 14.82
C GLU A 264 -7.36 32.58 14.34
N PRO A 265 -7.61 32.51 13.01
CA PRO A 265 -8.70 31.70 12.46
C PRO A 265 -8.61 30.23 12.87
N LEU A 266 -9.77 29.63 13.15
CA LEU A 266 -9.85 28.19 13.38
C LEU A 266 -9.57 27.38 12.12
N LEU A 267 -8.95 26.22 12.31
CA LEU A 267 -8.74 25.26 11.24
C LEU A 267 -10.03 24.45 10.99
N LEU A 268 -10.35 24.25 9.72
CA LEU A 268 -11.52 23.50 9.24
C LEU A 268 -11.06 22.38 8.32
N ARG A 269 -11.86 21.32 8.15
CA ARG A 269 -11.43 20.17 7.32
C ARG A 269 -11.12 20.56 5.86
N ARG A 270 -11.71 21.63 5.34
CA ARG A 270 -11.39 22.16 4.00
C ARG A 270 -10.01 22.80 3.88
N CYS A 271 -9.38 23.18 4.99
CA CYS A 271 -8.11 23.88 4.98
C CYS A 271 -7.00 23.07 4.32
N SER A 272 -6.06 23.79 3.72
CA SER A 272 -4.88 23.20 3.07
C SER A 272 -3.64 24.06 3.28
N ILE A 273 -2.46 23.48 3.14
CA ILE A 273 -1.19 24.20 3.21
C ILE A 273 -0.24 23.71 2.14
N MET A 274 0.47 24.64 1.50
CA MET A 274 1.42 24.34 0.43
C MET A 274 2.82 24.10 1.02
N CYS A 275 3.35 22.90 0.80
CA CYS A 275 4.75 22.57 1.01
C CYS A 275 5.60 23.21 -0.08
N SER A 276 6.79 23.71 0.29
CA SER A 276 7.77 24.28 -0.63
C SER A 276 8.33 23.29 -1.66
N TYR A 277 8.04 21.99 -1.50
CA TYR A 277 8.38 20.93 -2.46
C TYR A 277 7.16 20.51 -3.29
N GLY A 278 6.19 21.40 -3.49
CA GLY A 278 5.05 21.21 -4.40
C GLY A 278 3.84 20.45 -3.81
N GLY A 279 3.95 19.87 -2.62
CA GLY A 279 2.84 19.15 -1.99
C GLY A 279 1.74 20.06 -1.45
N CYS A 280 0.49 19.84 -1.87
CA CYS A 280 -0.68 20.43 -1.23
C CYS A 280 -1.16 19.49 -0.11
N VAL A 281 -0.88 19.85 1.14
CA VAL A 281 -1.30 19.08 2.31
C VAL A 281 -2.75 19.41 2.62
N THR A 282 -3.60 18.37 2.74
CA THR A 282 -5.03 18.50 3.03
C THR A 282 -5.41 17.69 4.26
N ILE A 283 -6.56 18.02 4.85
CA ILE A 283 -7.08 17.36 6.05
C ILE A 283 -8.12 16.32 5.62
N LEU A 284 -7.80 15.05 5.83
CA LEU A 284 -8.66 13.93 5.49
C LEU A 284 -9.76 13.76 6.54
N LEU A 285 -9.41 13.74 7.83
CA LEU A 285 -10.34 13.67 8.96
C LEU A 285 -10.05 14.78 9.96
N SER A 286 -11.10 15.36 10.53
CA SER A 286 -11.00 16.50 11.47
C SER A 286 -10.43 16.15 12.83
N GLY A 287 -10.27 14.86 13.15
CA GLY A 287 -9.84 14.35 14.46
C GLY A 287 -10.99 14.28 15.49
N GLN A 288 -12.18 14.77 15.13
CA GLN A 288 -13.38 14.55 15.92
C GLN A 288 -13.86 13.09 15.72
N PRO A 289 -14.50 12.49 16.73
CA PRO A 289 -15.11 11.16 16.57
C PRO A 289 -16.12 11.13 15.41
N GLU A 290 -16.04 10.09 14.58
CA GLU A 290 -16.98 9.80 13.47
C GLU A 290 -18.38 9.40 13.98
#